data_AF-B0BHP5-F1
#
_entry.id   AF-B0BHP5-F1
#
_cell.length_a   1.000
_cell.length_b   1.000
_cell.length_c   1.000
_cell.angle_alpha   90.00
_cell.angle_beta   90.00
_cell.angle_gamma   90.00
#
_symmetry.space_group_name_H-M   'P 1'
#
loop_
_entity.id
_entity.type
_entity.pdbx_description
1 polymer ?
#
loop_
_entity_poly.entity_id
_entity_poly.type
_entity_poly.pdbx_seq_one_letter_code
_entity_poly.pdbx_strand_id
1 'polypeptide(L)'
;MTEDHSAINVMGRQVMITEVSTRRLYLLRAMYAFMAIGIGITFWPLIVSPPYTADAKSVVRALLGALGALSLLGIRYPLKMLPLLMFELAWKVIWVAASALPMWLGSGLDAYASETLFACVLGIVLVILVMPWGYVHMHYVKAAGEPWQTNRK
;
A
#
# COMPACT_ATOMS: atom_id res chain seq x y z
N MET A 1 27.59 23.26 30.96
CA MET A 1 28.05 22.71 29.65
C MET A 1 27.27 21.43 29.34
N THR A 2 25.93 21.48 29.41
CA THR A 2 25.02 20.32 29.30
C THR A 2 23.73 20.65 28.53
N GLU A 3 23.42 21.93 28.32
CA GLU A 3 22.22 22.38 27.60
C GLU A 3 22.36 22.34 26.06
N ASP A 4 23.58 22.42 25.55
CA ASP A 4 23.82 22.43 24.10
C ASP A 4 23.60 21.04 23.47
N HIS A 5 24.00 19.97 24.16
CA HIS A 5 23.80 18.60 23.69
C HIS A 5 22.34 18.15 23.68
N SER A 6 21.50 18.66 24.61
CA SER A 6 20.07 18.36 24.62
C SER A 6 19.34 19.13 23.51
N ALA A 7 19.70 20.39 23.27
CA ALA A 7 19.17 21.19 22.17
C ALA A 7 19.53 20.59 20.80
N ILE A 8 20.76 20.13 20.59
CA ILE A 8 21.19 19.46 19.35
C ILE A 8 20.41 18.15 19.11
N ASN A 9 20.13 17.38 20.17
CA ASN A 9 19.40 16.11 20.05
C ASN A 9 17.90 16.32 19.81
N VAL A 10 17.32 17.38 20.38
CA VAL A 10 15.93 17.81 20.09
C VAL A 10 15.82 18.39 18.69
N MET A 11 16.78 19.21 18.26
CA MET A 11 16.84 19.79 16.91
C MET A 11 17.01 18.69 15.86
N GLY A 12 17.92 17.75 16.06
CA GLY A 12 18.11 16.58 15.19
C GLY A 12 16.85 15.70 15.12
N ARG A 13 16.18 15.49 16.25
CA ARG A 13 14.89 14.76 16.29
C ARG A 13 13.76 15.52 15.59
N GLN A 14 13.71 16.85 15.68
CA GLN A 14 12.73 17.69 14.99
C GLN A 14 12.97 17.70 13.47
N VAL A 15 14.22 17.82 13.02
CA VAL A 15 14.58 17.80 11.59
C VAL A 15 14.23 16.45 10.95
N MET A 16 14.47 15.33 11.64
CA MET A 16 14.10 13.99 11.15
C MET A 16 12.57 13.78 11.04
N ILE A 17 11.77 14.37 11.93
CA ILE A 17 10.29 14.36 11.83
C ILE A 17 9.80 15.27 10.70
N THR A 18 10.61 16.27 10.30
CA THR A 18 10.27 17.28 9.28
C THR A 18 10.45 16.77 7.85
N GLU A 19 11.14 15.64 7.61
CA GLU A 19 11.44 15.16 6.25
C GLU A 19 10.23 14.59 5.49
N VAL A 20 9.13 14.22 6.17
CA VAL A 20 7.89 13.83 5.50
C VAL A 20 6.90 14.98 5.60
N SER A 21 6.87 15.81 4.54
CA SER A 21 5.92 16.92 4.40
C SER A 21 4.52 16.52 4.86
N THR A 22 3.89 17.34 5.69
CA THR A 22 2.50 17.16 6.16
C THR A 22 1.54 16.87 5.00
N ARG A 23 1.79 17.48 3.82
CA ARG A 23 1.04 17.23 2.59
C ARG A 23 1.08 15.76 2.17
N ARG A 24 2.22 15.10 2.29
CA ARG A 24 2.42 13.69 1.94
C ARG A 24 1.67 12.75 2.88
N LEU A 25 1.58 13.10 4.16
CA LEU A 25 0.75 12.37 5.12
C LEU A 25 -0.74 12.47 4.78
N TYR A 26 -1.22 13.65 4.38
CA TYR A 26 -2.60 13.82 3.91
C TYR A 26 -2.87 13.04 2.61
N LEU A 27 -1.93 13.05 1.66
CA LEU A 27 -2.04 12.26 0.43
C LEU A 27 -2.10 10.75 0.72
N LEU A 28 -1.26 10.26 1.63
CA LEU A 28 -1.30 8.86 2.07
C LEU A 28 -2.65 8.50 2.68
N ARG A 29 -3.17 9.35 3.59
CA ARG A 29 -4.50 9.15 4.18
C ARG A 29 -5.61 9.15 3.13
N ALA A 30 -5.54 10.07 2.18
CA ALA A 30 -6.49 10.15 1.07
C ALA A 30 -6.43 8.86 0.22
N MET A 31 -5.24 8.33 -0.06
CA MET A 31 -5.08 7.06 -0.77
C MET A 31 -5.67 5.88 0.01
N TYR A 32 -5.42 5.79 1.32
CA TYR A 32 -6.04 4.76 2.15
C TYR A 32 -7.56 4.87 2.19
N ALA A 33 -8.11 6.09 2.28
CA ALA A 33 -9.53 6.32 2.22
C ALA A 33 -10.12 5.93 0.85
N PHE A 34 -9.45 6.29 -0.24
CA PHE A 34 -9.83 5.92 -1.60
C PHE A 34 -9.88 4.40 -1.77
N MET A 35 -8.87 3.67 -1.29
CA MET A 35 -8.87 2.21 -1.30
C MET A 35 -10.00 1.62 -0.43
N ALA A 36 -10.16 2.12 0.79
CA ALA A 36 -11.20 1.65 1.72
C ALA A 36 -12.59 1.77 1.09
N ILE A 37 -12.88 2.92 0.48
CA ILE A 37 -14.15 3.20 -0.17
C ILE A 37 -14.28 2.34 -1.43
N GLY A 38 -13.28 2.36 -2.31
CA GLY A 38 -13.30 1.63 -3.58
C GLY A 38 -13.51 0.12 -3.39
N ILE A 39 -12.82 -0.48 -2.41
CA ILE A 39 -12.98 -1.89 -2.06
C ILE A 39 -14.30 -2.11 -1.30
N GLY A 40 -14.65 -1.21 -0.40
CA GLY A 40 -15.87 -1.28 0.41
C GLY A 40 -17.15 -1.30 -0.42
N ILE A 41 -17.19 -0.59 -1.54
CA ILE A 41 -18.35 -0.60 -2.43
C ILE A 41 -18.35 -1.77 -3.42
N THR A 42 -17.18 -2.26 -3.82
CA THR A 42 -17.07 -3.30 -4.88
C THR A 42 -17.01 -4.72 -4.33
N PHE A 43 -16.29 -4.96 -3.23
CA PHE A 43 -16.03 -6.30 -2.71
C PHE A 43 -16.85 -6.65 -1.48
N TRP A 44 -17.08 -5.71 -0.57
CA TRP A 44 -17.79 -5.97 0.69
C TRP A 44 -19.23 -6.47 0.51
N PRO A 45 -20.04 -5.97 -0.45
CA PRO A 45 -21.36 -6.55 -0.72
C PRO A 45 -21.30 -8.03 -1.12
N LEU A 46 -20.27 -8.41 -1.90
CA LEU A 46 -20.04 -9.79 -2.35
C LEU A 46 -19.53 -10.71 -1.23
N ILE A 47 -19.01 -10.14 -0.14
CA ILE A 47 -18.56 -10.88 1.05
C ILE A 47 -19.72 -11.09 2.02
N VAL A 48 -20.57 -10.08 2.22
CA VAL A 48 -21.72 -10.13 3.13
C VAL A 48 -22.84 -11.01 2.56
N SER A 49 -23.00 -11.03 1.24
CA SER A 49 -23.97 -11.87 0.54
C SER A 49 -23.25 -12.70 -0.54
N PRO A 50 -22.49 -13.73 -0.13
CA PRO A 50 -21.68 -14.50 -1.05
C PRO A 50 -22.56 -15.43 -1.91
N PRO A 51 -22.19 -15.65 -3.19
CA PRO A 51 -22.75 -16.75 -3.98
C PRO A 51 -22.41 -18.10 -3.31
N TYR A 52 -23.30 -19.09 -3.42
CA TYR A 52 -23.19 -20.40 -2.74
C TYR A 52 -22.02 -21.31 -3.20
N THR A 53 -21.10 -20.82 -4.04
CA THR A 53 -19.99 -21.62 -4.58
C THR A 53 -18.64 -21.04 -4.18
N ALA A 54 -17.80 -21.85 -3.52
CA ALA A 54 -16.41 -21.50 -3.23
C ALA A 54 -15.57 -21.66 -4.51
N ASP A 55 -15.02 -20.56 -5.01
CA ASP A 55 -14.15 -20.51 -6.19
C ASP A 55 -12.91 -19.64 -5.93
N ALA A 56 -11.96 -19.59 -6.87
CA ALA A 56 -10.79 -18.72 -6.72
C ALA A 56 -11.19 -17.23 -6.55
N LYS A 57 -12.34 -16.81 -7.09
CA LYS A 57 -12.85 -15.44 -6.95
C LYS A 57 -13.30 -15.16 -5.52
N SER A 58 -13.83 -16.14 -4.79
CA SER A 58 -14.20 -15.98 -3.38
C SER A 58 -12.98 -15.69 -2.51
N VAL A 59 -11.85 -16.37 -2.78
CA VAL A 59 -10.56 -16.11 -2.11
C VAL A 59 -10.05 -14.70 -2.42
N VAL A 60 -10.08 -14.29 -3.70
CA VAL A 60 -9.68 -12.93 -4.11
C VAL A 60 -10.56 -11.87 -3.45
N ARG A 61 -11.87 -12.07 -3.39
CA ARG A 61 -12.80 -11.17 -2.69
C ARG A 61 -12.45 -11.04 -1.21
N ALA A 62 -12.17 -12.15 -0.53
CA ALA A 62 -11.79 -12.13 0.89
C ALA A 62 -10.45 -11.40 1.10
N LEU A 63 -9.43 -11.67 0.27
CA LEU A 63 -8.13 -10.99 0.31
C LEU A 63 -8.27 -9.48 0.11
N LEU A 64 -9.00 -9.07 -0.93
CA LEU A 64 -9.24 -7.65 -1.22
C LEU A 64 -10.12 -7.00 -0.16
N GLY A 65 -11.14 -7.69 0.34
CA GLY A 65 -11.97 -7.21 1.46
C GLY A 65 -11.16 -6.96 2.73
N ALA A 66 -10.25 -7.87 3.08
CA ALA A 66 -9.32 -7.71 4.20
C ALA A 66 -8.36 -6.53 3.95
N LEU A 67 -7.87 -6.36 2.72
CA LEU A 67 -7.05 -5.21 2.33
C LEU A 67 -7.80 -3.88 2.51
N GLY A 68 -9.07 -3.83 2.12
CA GLY A 68 -9.96 -2.70 2.36
C GLY A 68 -10.16 -2.42 3.86
N ALA A 69 -10.38 -3.47 4.68
CA ALA A 69 -10.50 -3.30 6.12
C ALA A 69 -9.20 -2.76 6.75
N LEU A 70 -8.03 -3.29 6.37
CA LEU A 70 -6.73 -2.82 6.86
C LEU A 70 -6.40 -1.40 6.36
N SER A 71 -6.94 -0.99 5.21
CA SER A 71 -6.74 0.38 4.74
C SER A 71 -7.39 1.42 5.66
N LEU A 72 -8.44 1.08 6.41
CA LEU A 72 -9.00 1.95 7.46
C LEU A 72 -7.97 2.21 8.57
N LEU A 73 -7.19 1.20 8.97
CA LEU A 73 -6.08 1.38 9.89
C LEU A 73 -4.95 2.24 9.27
N GLY A 74 -4.76 2.14 7.96
CA GLY A 74 -3.85 3.00 7.19
C GLY A 74 -4.21 4.49 7.27
N ILE A 75 -5.50 4.84 7.39
CA ILE A 75 -5.92 6.24 7.61
C ILE A 75 -5.38 6.75 8.97
N ARG A 76 -5.45 5.91 10.00
CA ARG A 76 -4.97 6.27 11.35
C ARG A 76 -3.44 6.26 11.47
N TYR A 77 -2.78 5.31 10.81
CA TYR A 77 -1.33 5.07 10.88
C TYR A 77 -0.67 4.96 9.48
N PRO A 78 -0.67 6.03 8.67
CA PRO A 78 -0.32 5.97 7.24
C PRO A 78 1.10 5.52 6.95
N LEU A 79 2.08 5.91 7.78
CA LEU A 79 3.48 5.53 7.61
C LEU A 79 3.75 4.08 8.05
N LYS A 80 3.09 3.61 9.12
CA LYS A 80 3.27 2.24 9.61
C LYS A 80 2.65 1.21 8.67
N MET A 81 1.61 1.61 7.93
CA MET A 81 0.91 0.75 6.99
C MET A 81 1.44 0.86 5.56
N LEU A 82 2.59 1.51 5.33
CA LEU A 82 3.25 1.53 4.01
C LEU A 82 3.43 0.15 3.35
N PRO A 83 3.72 -0.95 4.09
CA PRO A 83 3.78 -2.28 3.49
C PRO A 83 2.48 -2.67 2.78
N LEU A 84 1.34 -2.16 3.23
CA LEU A 84 0.03 -2.39 2.61
C LEU A 84 -0.05 -1.79 1.20
N LEU A 85 0.46 -0.56 1.02
CA LEU A 85 0.53 0.09 -0.29
C LEU A 85 1.57 -0.57 -1.19
N MET A 86 2.67 -1.08 -0.63
CA MET A 86 3.67 -1.84 -1.39
C MET A 86 3.07 -3.16 -1.89
N PHE A 87 2.31 -3.86 -1.05
CA PHE A 87 1.56 -5.04 -1.46
C PHE A 87 0.57 -4.69 -2.58
N GLU A 88 -0.21 -3.63 -2.40
CA GLU A 88 -1.19 -3.12 -3.38
C GLU A 88 -0.55 -2.84 -4.75
N LEU A 89 0.64 -2.24 -4.75
CA LEU A 89 1.42 -2.00 -5.95
C LEU A 89 1.93 -3.30 -6.57
N ALA A 90 2.53 -4.17 -5.75
CA ALA A 90 3.18 -5.39 -6.21
C ALA A 90 2.20 -6.34 -6.89
N TRP A 91 1.05 -6.64 -6.28
CA TRP A 91 0.11 -7.59 -6.88
C TRP A 91 -0.48 -7.05 -8.20
N LYS A 92 -0.74 -5.74 -8.29
CA LYS A 92 -1.20 -5.10 -9.53
C LYS A 92 -0.15 -5.18 -10.63
N VAL A 93 1.10 -4.86 -10.32
CA VAL A 93 2.20 -4.94 -11.29
C VAL A 93 2.39 -6.37 -11.77
N ILE A 94 2.38 -7.34 -10.85
CA ILE A 94 2.49 -8.77 -11.19
C ILE A 94 1.32 -9.18 -12.09
N TRP A 95 0.07 -8.82 -11.76
CA TRP A 95 -1.10 -9.15 -12.56
C TRP A 95 -1.04 -8.52 -13.96
N VAL A 96 -0.64 -7.25 -14.06
CA VAL A 96 -0.49 -6.57 -15.35
C VAL A 96 0.58 -7.25 -16.20
N ALA A 97 1.74 -7.57 -15.62
CA ALA A 97 2.85 -8.19 -16.33
C ALA A 97 2.57 -9.65 -16.72
N ALA A 98 1.96 -10.44 -15.82
CA ALA A 98 1.76 -11.88 -16.01
C ALA A 98 0.44 -12.24 -16.69
N SER A 99 -0.56 -11.35 -16.67
CA SER A 99 -1.89 -11.63 -17.23
C SER A 99 -2.27 -10.61 -18.30
N ALA A 100 -2.34 -9.32 -17.96
CA ALA A 100 -2.83 -8.32 -18.92
C ALA A 100 -1.92 -8.17 -20.15
N LEU A 101 -0.60 -8.14 -19.95
CA LEU A 101 0.37 -8.02 -21.02
C LEU A 101 0.32 -9.20 -22.02
N PRO A 102 0.39 -10.47 -21.60
CA PRO A 102 0.27 -11.57 -22.54
C PRO A 102 -1.12 -11.64 -23.20
N MET A 103 -2.20 -11.29 -22.50
CA MET A 103 -3.54 -11.22 -23.11
C MET A 103 -3.60 -10.13 -24.20
N TRP A 104 -3.01 -8.97 -23.94
CA TRP A 104 -2.97 -7.87 -24.90
C TRP A 104 -2.13 -8.20 -26.14
N LEU A 105 -1.02 -8.93 -25.98
CA LEU A 105 -0.18 -9.41 -27.08
C LEU A 105 -0.77 -10.60 -27.85
N GLY A 106 -1.72 -11.32 -27.25
CA GLY A 106 -2.32 -12.52 -27.81
C GLY A 106 -3.74 -12.28 -28.31
N SER A 107 -4.72 -12.82 -27.57
CA SER A 107 -6.14 -12.85 -27.95
C SER A 107 -6.86 -11.51 -27.87
N GLY A 108 -6.20 -10.47 -27.34
CA GLY A 108 -6.81 -9.20 -26.99
C GLY A 108 -7.42 -9.23 -25.58
N LEU A 109 -7.63 -8.03 -25.02
CA LEU A 109 -8.24 -7.85 -23.71
C LEU A 109 -9.75 -8.02 -23.82
N ASP A 110 -10.31 -8.99 -23.09
CA ASP A 110 -11.76 -9.07 -22.90
C ASP A 110 -12.26 -7.91 -22.01
N ALA A 111 -13.59 -7.77 -21.89
CA ALA A 111 -14.19 -6.69 -21.11
C ALA A 111 -13.70 -6.69 -19.64
N TYR A 112 -13.64 -7.85 -19.01
CA TYR A 112 -13.20 -7.99 -17.62
C TYR A 112 -11.72 -7.61 -17.46
N ALA A 113 -10.86 -8.09 -18.36
CA ALA A 113 -9.44 -7.82 -18.36
C ALA A 113 -9.17 -6.33 -18.62
N SER A 114 -9.95 -5.68 -19.48
CA SER A 114 -9.82 -4.25 -19.77
C SER A 114 -10.18 -3.36 -18.58
N GLU A 115 -11.30 -3.65 -17.90
CA GLU A 115 -11.72 -2.95 -16.68
C GLU A 115 -10.72 -3.17 -15.54
N THR A 116 -10.28 -4.42 -15.36
CA THR A 116 -9.30 -4.78 -14.33
C THR A 116 -7.95 -4.11 -14.60
N LEU A 117 -7.51 -4.09 -15.85
CA LEU A 117 -6.28 -3.40 -16.26
C LEU A 117 -6.36 -1.90 -15.97
N PHE A 118 -7.48 -1.26 -16.33
CA PHE A 118 -7.68 0.16 -16.06
C PHE A 118 -7.62 0.45 -14.54
N ALA A 119 -8.33 -0.32 -13.72
CA ALA A 119 -8.30 -0.20 -12.28
C ALA A 119 -6.89 -0.44 -11.69
N CYS A 120 -6.16 -1.42 -12.23
CA CYS A 120 -4.79 -1.71 -11.83
C CYS A 120 -3.84 -0.56 -12.18
N VAL A 121 -3.87 -0.06 -13.42
CA VAL A 121 -3.01 1.04 -13.87
C VAL A 121 -3.30 2.31 -13.08
N LEU A 122 -4.58 2.65 -12.87
CA LEU A 122 -4.97 3.79 -12.05
C LEU A 122 -4.41 3.65 -10.62
N GLY A 123 -4.57 2.49 -10.00
CA GLY A 123 -4.02 2.21 -8.67
C GLY A 123 -2.50 2.32 -8.63
N ILE A 124 -1.79 1.76 -9.61
CA ILE A 124 -0.32 1.83 -9.73
C ILE A 124 0.13 3.30 -9.79
N VAL A 125 -0.46 4.09 -10.69
CA VAL A 125 -0.10 5.51 -10.88
C VAL A 125 -0.35 6.30 -9.60
N LEU A 126 -1.50 6.09 -8.94
CA LEU A 126 -1.84 6.77 -7.69
C LEU A 126 -0.87 6.40 -6.56
N VAL A 127 -0.54 5.11 -6.41
CA VAL A 127 0.43 4.66 -5.39
C VAL A 127 1.79 5.29 -5.66
N ILE A 128 2.27 5.28 -6.91
CA ILE A 128 3.58 5.87 -7.26
C ILE A 128 3.62 7.37 -6.96
N LEU A 129 2.53 8.09 -7.23
CA LEU A 129 2.44 9.52 -6.98
C LEU A 129 2.44 9.84 -5.47
N VAL A 130 1.68 9.09 -4.69
CA VAL A 130 1.45 9.36 -3.26
C VAL A 130 2.60 8.83 -2.39
N MET A 131 3.27 7.76 -2.81
CA MET A 131 4.23 7.04 -2.00
C MET A 131 5.47 7.89 -1.67
N PRO A 132 5.93 7.88 -0.40
CA PRO A 132 7.16 8.52 -0.01
C PRO A 132 8.40 7.73 -0.40
N TRP A 133 8.80 7.79 -1.68
CA TRP A 133 9.95 7.06 -2.21
C TRP A 133 11.25 7.23 -1.40
N GLY A 134 11.53 8.45 -0.93
CA GLY A 134 12.68 8.70 -0.05
C GLY A 134 12.61 7.91 1.27
N TYR A 135 11.44 7.91 1.92
CA TYR A 135 11.20 7.12 3.12
C TYR A 135 11.27 5.62 2.84
N VAL A 136 10.66 5.16 1.74
CA VAL A 136 10.63 3.74 1.37
C VAL A 136 12.05 3.22 1.12
N HIS A 137 12.87 3.95 0.38
CA HIS A 137 14.24 3.57 0.12
C HIS A 137 15.09 3.55 1.40
N MET A 138 14.95 4.55 2.27
CA MET A 138 15.70 4.57 3.53
C MET A 138 15.27 3.47 4.49
N HIS A 139 13.98 3.17 4.59
CA HIS A 139 13.44 2.27 5.62
C HIS A 139 13.31 0.81 5.18
N TYR A 140 13.11 0.52 3.89
CA TYR A 140 12.95 -0.85 3.39
C TYR A 140 14.13 -1.37 2.56
N VAL A 141 14.94 -0.48 1.99
CA VAL A 141 16.11 -0.88 1.18
C VAL A 141 17.41 -0.72 1.95
N LYS A 142 17.58 0.39 2.66
CA LYS A 142 18.82 0.70 3.38
C LYS A 142 18.84 0.28 4.85
N ALA A 143 17.70 0.20 5.50
CA ALA A 143 17.65 -0.20 6.90
C ALA A 143 18.14 -1.64 7.05
N ALA A 144 19.00 -1.88 8.04
CA ALA A 144 19.37 -3.24 8.41
C ALA A 144 18.12 -3.99 8.90
N GLY A 145 17.92 -5.21 8.40
CA GLY A 145 16.85 -6.07 8.87
C GLY A 145 16.97 -6.33 10.37
N GLU A 146 15.82 -6.46 11.04
CA GLU A 146 15.79 -6.71 12.48
C GLU A 146 16.61 -7.98 12.80
N PRO A 147 17.63 -7.90 13.67
CA PRO A 147 18.52 -9.02 13.91
C PRO A 147 17.78 -10.16 14.64
N TRP A 148 17.99 -11.39 14.18
CA TRP A 148 17.37 -12.59 14.76
C TRP A 148 17.87 -12.91 16.18
N GLN A 149 19.01 -12.37 16.59
CA GLN A 149 19.60 -12.57 17.92
C GLN A 149 20.00 -11.25 18.56
N THR A 150 19.31 -10.88 19.63
CA THR A 150 19.77 -9.84 20.55
C THR A 150 20.93 -10.43 21.34
N ASN A 151 22.16 -10.20 20.89
CA ASN A 151 23.35 -10.66 21.61
C ASN A 151 23.48 -9.82 22.90
N ARG A 152 22.86 -10.31 23.97
CA ARG A 152 22.96 -9.76 25.32
C ARG A 152 24.29 -10.24 25.90
N LYS A 153 25.28 -9.37 25.91
CA LYS A 153 26.43 -9.50 26.82
C LYS A 153 26.03 -8.97 28.19
#